data_AF-A0A1R3HE42-F1
#
_entry.id   AF-A0A1R3HE42-F1
#
_cell.length_a   1.000
_cell.length_b   1.000
_cell.length_c   1.000
_cell.angle_alpha   90.00
_cell.angle_beta   90.00
_cell.angle_gamma   90.00
#
_symmetry.space_group_name_H-M   'P 1'
#
loop_
_entity.id
_entity.type
_entity.pdbx_description
1 polymer ?
#
loop_
_entity_poly.entity_id
_entity_poly.type
_entity_poly.pdbx_seq_one_letter_code
_entity_poly.pdbx_strand_id
1 'polypeptide(L)'
;MDLGLVEASIEYICRHEGDGAILVFLTGWDDISKLLDKIKVNSFLGDCSRFLVLPLHGSMPTINQREIFDRPPPNKRKIVLATNIAESSITIDDVVYVIDCGKAKETSYDALNKLACLLPSWISKASAHQRRGRAGRVQPGVCYRLYPKVIHDAMLEYQLPEILRTPLQELCLHIKSLQLGTVGTFLAKALQPPDPLAVQNAIELLKTIGALDDAEELTPLGRHLCTLPVDPNIGKMLLMGAIFQCLNPALTIAAALAHRNPFVLPINSKEEADAAKRSFAGDSCRLTINTAMIWRWYVRSYVLGYTQMSYNAKEGESVQHSTLKKSEKLTFILHPLMQGFIYSLCRT
;
A
#
# COMPACT_ATOMS: atom_id res chain seq x y z
N MET A 1 -17.21 -1.21 12.24
CA MET A 1 -16.50 -2.29 12.96
C MET A 1 -16.59 -1.94 14.42
N ASP A 2 -17.00 -2.87 15.27
CA ASP A 2 -17.11 -2.63 16.71
C ASP A 2 -15.76 -2.96 17.38
N LEU A 3 -14.98 -1.94 17.68
CA LEU A 3 -13.68 -2.12 18.35
C LEU A 3 -13.83 -2.50 19.82
N GLY A 4 -14.99 -2.26 20.45
CA GLY A 4 -15.26 -2.71 21.82
C GLY A 4 -15.42 -4.23 21.88
N LEU A 5 -16.10 -4.82 20.89
CA LEU A 5 -16.18 -6.28 20.76
C LEU A 5 -14.79 -6.91 20.51
N VAL A 6 -13.96 -6.28 19.67
CA VAL A 6 -12.58 -6.76 19.42
C VAL A 6 -11.77 -6.75 20.71
N GLU A 7 -11.79 -5.64 21.45
CA GLU A 7 -11.11 -5.49 22.75
C GLU A 7 -11.58 -6.54 23.75
N ALA A 8 -12.89 -6.70 23.92
CA ALA A 8 -13.48 -7.69 24.82
C ALA A 8 -13.10 -9.13 24.42
N SER A 9 -13.00 -9.41 23.12
CA SER A 9 -12.55 -10.72 22.62
C SER A 9 -11.08 -11.00 22.96
N ILE A 10 -10.21 -10.00 22.82
CA ILE A 10 -8.81 -10.10 23.24
C ILE A 10 -8.73 -10.37 24.75
N GLU A 11 -9.47 -9.60 25.56
CA GLU A 11 -9.51 -9.76 27.01
C GLU A 11 -10.04 -11.15 27.42
N TYR A 12 -11.10 -11.63 26.76
CA TYR A 12 -11.63 -12.98 26.98
C TYR A 12 -10.57 -14.06 26.75
N ILE A 13 -9.86 -14.00 25.61
CA ILE A 13 -8.79 -14.96 25.28
C ILE A 13 -7.66 -14.89 26.29
N CYS A 14 -7.26 -13.68 26.70
CA CYS A 14 -6.21 -13.49 27.71
C CYS A 14 -6.57 -14.00 29.11
N ARG A 15 -7.86 -14.11 29.44
CA ARG A 15 -8.34 -14.57 30.76
C ARG A 15 -8.70 -16.05 30.80
N HIS A 16 -9.22 -16.61 29.71
CA HIS A 16 -9.86 -17.93 29.71
C HIS A 16 -9.17 -18.96 28.82
N GLU A 17 -8.33 -18.54 27.88
CA GLU A 17 -7.68 -19.43 26.92
C GLU A 17 -6.19 -19.62 27.27
N GLY A 18 -5.64 -20.78 26.89
CA GLY A 18 -4.25 -21.15 27.12
C GLY A 18 -3.22 -20.25 26.42
N ASP A 19 -1.93 -20.56 26.56
CA ASP A 19 -0.86 -19.73 25.99
C ASP A 19 -0.83 -19.66 24.47
N GLY A 20 -0.25 -18.58 23.96
CA GLY A 20 -0.13 -18.31 22.53
C GLY A 20 -0.31 -16.85 22.16
N ALA A 21 0.29 -16.44 21.05
CA ALA A 21 0.09 -15.09 20.52
C ALA A 21 -1.30 -14.94 19.88
N ILE A 22 -1.83 -13.73 19.96
CA ILE A 22 -3.11 -13.33 19.36
C ILE A 22 -2.81 -12.50 18.11
N LEU A 23 -3.37 -12.87 16.97
CA LEU A 23 -3.32 -12.10 15.73
C LEU A 23 -4.70 -11.54 15.40
N VAL A 24 -4.82 -10.22 15.31
CA VAL A 24 -6.09 -9.54 15.07
C VAL A 24 -6.07 -8.92 13.67
N PHE A 25 -7.00 -9.31 12.81
CA PHE A 25 -7.17 -8.73 11.47
C PHE A 25 -8.17 -7.55 11.51
N LEU A 26 -7.66 -6.36 11.21
CA LEU A 26 -8.38 -5.09 11.14
C LEU A 26 -8.37 -4.53 9.70
N THR A 27 -9.27 -3.61 9.40
CA THR A 27 -9.44 -3.09 8.03
C THR A 27 -8.27 -2.24 7.56
N GLY A 28 -7.69 -1.45 8.46
CA GLY A 28 -6.66 -0.48 8.13
C GLY A 28 -6.04 0.19 9.36
N TRP A 29 -5.13 1.13 9.12
CA TRP A 29 -4.42 1.84 10.18
C TRP A 29 -5.31 2.55 11.19
N ASP A 30 -6.37 3.22 10.74
CA ASP A 30 -7.25 3.96 11.66
C ASP A 30 -7.90 3.04 12.70
N ASP A 31 -8.24 1.81 12.32
CA ASP A 31 -8.77 0.80 13.25
C ASP A 31 -7.68 0.30 14.20
N ILE A 32 -6.46 0.06 13.69
CA ILE A 32 -5.29 -0.36 14.49
C ILE A 32 -4.97 0.68 15.56
N SER A 33 -4.84 1.96 15.20
CA SER A 33 -4.50 3.02 16.16
C SER A 33 -5.57 3.18 17.23
N LYS A 34 -6.85 3.22 16.84
CA LYS A 34 -7.96 3.35 17.80
C LYS A 34 -8.01 2.17 18.77
N LEU A 35 -7.80 0.94 18.29
CA LEU A 35 -7.79 -0.23 19.16
C LEU A 35 -6.58 -0.21 20.11
N LEU A 36 -5.42 0.21 19.62
CA LEU A 36 -4.23 0.35 20.45
C LEU A 36 -4.46 1.34 21.60
N ASP A 37 -5.05 2.50 21.31
CA ASP A 37 -5.34 3.50 22.34
C ASP A 37 -6.39 3.00 23.34
N LYS A 38 -7.40 2.24 22.89
CA LYS A 38 -8.35 1.57 23.78
C LYS A 38 -7.65 0.55 24.70
N ILE A 39 -6.77 -0.28 24.15
CA ILE A 39 -6.01 -1.28 24.93
C ILE A 39 -5.10 -0.61 25.97
N LYS A 40 -4.44 0.51 25.65
CA LYS A 40 -3.58 1.23 26.61
C LYS A 40 -4.34 1.71 27.84
N VAL A 41 -5.61 2.13 27.68
CA VAL A 41 -6.45 2.66 28.77
C VAL A 41 -7.19 1.54 29.51
N ASN A 42 -7.27 0.34 28.93
CA ASN A 42 -7.90 -0.82 29.55
C ASN A 42 -7.12 -1.25 30.82
N SER A 43 -7.83 -1.44 31.93
CA SER A 43 -7.23 -1.77 33.23
C SER A 43 -6.52 -3.13 33.29
N PHE A 44 -6.88 -4.05 32.38
CA PHE A 44 -6.27 -5.36 32.28
C PHE A 44 -5.27 -5.44 31.12
N LEU A 45 -5.71 -5.15 29.89
CA LEU A 45 -4.88 -5.27 28.69
C LEU A 45 -3.77 -4.19 28.60
N GLY A 46 -3.93 -3.07 29.31
CA GLY A 46 -2.95 -1.98 29.38
C GLY A 46 -1.71 -2.32 30.21
N ASP A 47 -1.68 -3.46 30.92
CA ASP A 47 -0.53 -3.89 31.70
C ASP A 47 0.64 -4.35 30.80
N CYS A 48 1.56 -3.43 30.53
CA CYS A 48 2.77 -3.67 29.75
C CYS A 48 3.70 -4.73 30.36
N SER A 49 3.54 -5.11 31.63
CA SER A 49 4.29 -6.21 32.24
C SER A 49 3.80 -7.58 31.79
N ARG A 50 2.54 -7.67 31.34
CA ARG A 50 1.85 -8.91 30.93
C ARG A 50 1.56 -9.00 29.44
N PHE A 51 1.46 -7.88 28.75
CA PHE A 51 1.08 -7.85 27.33
C PHE A 51 2.10 -7.11 26.48
N LEU A 52 2.40 -7.66 25.31
CA LEU A 52 3.20 -7.02 24.27
C LEU A 52 2.30 -6.78 23.05
N VAL A 53 1.83 -5.55 22.89
CA VAL A 53 0.89 -5.17 21.82
C VAL A 53 1.65 -4.52 20.67
N LEU A 54 1.63 -5.14 19.49
CA LEU A 54 2.40 -4.73 18.32
C LEU A 54 1.47 -4.40 17.15
N PRO A 55 1.45 -3.16 16.64
CA PRO A 55 0.76 -2.85 15.41
C PRO A 55 1.55 -3.37 14.20
N LEU A 56 0.83 -3.81 13.17
CA LEU A 56 1.40 -4.33 11.93
C LEU A 56 0.62 -3.80 10.73
N HIS A 57 1.24 -2.90 9.98
CA HIS A 57 0.65 -2.32 8.78
C HIS A 57 1.69 -2.24 7.66
N GLY A 58 1.25 -2.37 6.40
CA GLY A 58 2.17 -2.35 5.26
C GLY A 58 2.98 -1.06 5.14
N SER A 59 2.42 0.07 5.57
CA SER A 59 3.12 1.36 5.62
C SER A 59 3.99 1.56 6.87
N MET A 60 4.22 0.55 7.72
CA MET A 60 5.15 0.68 8.86
C MET A 60 6.61 0.43 8.45
N PRO A 61 7.59 1.04 9.16
CA PRO A 61 9.00 0.81 8.87
C PRO A 61 9.35 -0.67 9.01
N THR A 62 10.23 -1.17 8.14
CA THR A 62 10.65 -2.57 8.16
C THR A 62 11.25 -3.00 9.49
N ILE A 63 11.89 -2.09 10.23
CA ILE A 63 12.46 -2.40 11.54
C ILE A 63 11.37 -2.73 12.58
N ASN A 64 10.28 -1.96 12.60
CA ASN A 64 9.12 -2.22 13.47
C ASN A 64 8.37 -3.50 13.05
N GLN A 65 8.48 -3.90 11.79
CA GLN A 65 7.95 -5.18 11.30
C GLN A 65 8.84 -6.37 11.69
N ARG A 66 10.04 -6.17 12.27
CA ARG A 66 10.87 -7.29 12.72
C ARG A 66 10.47 -7.80 14.09
N GLU A 67 10.09 -6.89 14.99
CA GLU A 67 9.72 -7.20 16.37
C GLU A 67 8.56 -8.21 16.47
N ILE A 68 7.69 -8.29 15.46
CA ILE A 68 6.60 -9.26 15.42
C ILE A 68 7.07 -10.72 15.30
N PHE A 69 8.26 -10.95 14.75
CA PHE A 69 8.82 -12.30 14.57
C PHE A 69 9.47 -12.83 15.84
N ASP A 70 9.91 -11.93 16.72
CA ASP A 70 10.52 -12.31 17.98
C ASP A 70 9.49 -12.94 18.92
N ARG A 71 9.92 -13.93 19.71
CA ARG A 71 9.08 -14.49 20.77
C ARG A 71 8.89 -13.42 21.86
N PRO A 72 7.71 -13.35 22.49
CA PRO A 72 7.51 -12.42 23.59
C PRO A 72 8.46 -12.73 24.74
N PRO A 73 8.86 -11.71 25.54
CA PRO A 73 9.56 -11.92 26.79
C PRO A 73 8.80 -12.89 27.73
N PRO A 74 9.50 -13.55 28.67
CA PRO A 74 8.86 -14.41 29.66
C PRO A 74 7.72 -13.69 30.38
N ASN A 75 6.63 -14.41 30.65
CA ASN A 75 5.41 -13.90 31.30
C ASN A 75 4.64 -12.81 30.52
N LYS A 76 4.97 -12.59 29.23
CA LYS A 76 4.20 -11.71 28.35
C LYS A 76 3.46 -12.47 27.26
N ARG A 77 2.21 -12.10 27.01
CA ARG A 77 1.45 -12.55 25.84
C ARG A 77 1.57 -11.51 24.71
N LYS A 78 1.95 -11.98 23.52
CA LYS A 78 2.04 -11.15 22.31
C LYS A 78 0.66 -10.97 21.67
N ILE A 79 0.31 -9.73 21.32
CA ILE A 79 -0.92 -9.36 20.63
C ILE A 79 -0.55 -8.53 19.41
N VAL A 80 -0.81 -9.04 18.21
CA VAL A 80 -0.45 -8.37 16.95
C VAL A 80 -1.72 -7.83 16.29
N LEU A 81 -1.76 -6.51 16.08
CA LEU A 81 -2.88 -5.82 15.43
C LEU A 81 -2.53 -5.55 13.96
N ALA A 82 -3.08 -6.32 13.04
CA ALA A 82 -2.62 -6.37 11.65
C ALA A 82 -3.71 -6.06 10.62
N THR A 83 -3.30 -5.61 9.42
CA THR A 83 -4.14 -5.68 8.22
C THR A 83 -3.94 -7.00 7.48
N ASN A 84 -4.50 -7.11 6.27
CA ASN A 84 -4.28 -8.23 5.34
C ASN A 84 -2.80 -8.50 4.98
N ILE A 85 -1.83 -7.66 5.38
CA ILE A 85 -0.40 -7.98 5.22
C ILE A 85 0.00 -9.27 5.96
N ALA A 86 -0.67 -9.59 7.09
CA ALA A 86 -0.43 -10.83 7.82
C ALA A 86 -1.14 -12.05 7.21
N GLU A 87 -1.97 -11.86 6.18
CA GLU A 87 -2.75 -12.92 5.53
C GLU A 87 -1.91 -13.78 4.59
N SER A 88 -0.92 -13.17 3.91
CA SER A 88 -0.04 -13.84 2.94
C SER A 88 1.44 -13.52 3.18
N SER A 89 1.81 -12.25 3.30
CA SER A 89 3.19 -11.77 3.19
C SER A 89 4.07 -11.98 4.44
N ILE A 90 3.48 -12.32 5.59
CA ILE A 90 4.19 -12.40 6.87
C ILE A 90 3.79 -13.68 7.59
N THR A 91 4.75 -14.33 8.24
CA THR A 91 4.60 -15.58 9.00
C THR A 91 5.00 -15.36 10.44
N ILE A 92 4.05 -15.41 11.37
CA ILE A 92 4.29 -15.27 12.81
C ILE A 92 4.04 -16.65 13.42
N ASP A 93 5.09 -17.28 13.93
CA ASP A 93 5.08 -18.71 14.22
C ASP A 93 4.38 -19.06 15.53
N ASP A 94 4.35 -18.15 16.51
CA ASP A 94 3.76 -18.36 17.84
C ASP A 94 2.27 -17.97 17.93
N VAL A 95 1.61 -17.72 16.79
CA VAL A 95 0.17 -17.42 16.74
C VAL A 95 -0.66 -18.67 16.97
N VAL A 96 -1.53 -18.59 17.97
CA VAL A 96 -2.47 -19.65 18.35
C VAL A 96 -3.90 -19.17 18.21
N TYR A 97 -4.15 -17.89 18.48
CA TYR A 97 -5.47 -17.28 18.41
C TYR A 97 -5.51 -16.26 17.28
N VAL A 98 -6.51 -16.37 16.41
CA VAL A 98 -6.81 -15.38 15.38
C VAL A 98 -8.15 -14.74 15.68
N ILE A 99 -8.21 -13.41 15.62
CA ILE A 99 -9.47 -12.64 15.64
C ILE A 99 -9.63 -12.03 14.25
N ASP A 100 -10.62 -12.48 13.50
CA ASP A 100 -10.92 -12.02 12.15
C ASP A 100 -12.15 -11.11 12.14
N CYS A 101 -11.96 -9.82 11.87
CA CYS A 101 -13.07 -8.87 11.74
C CYS A 101 -13.77 -8.91 10.37
N GLY A 102 -13.26 -9.72 9.42
CA GLY A 102 -13.93 -10.01 8.15
C GLY A 102 -13.83 -8.93 7.07
N LYS A 103 -13.11 -7.83 7.33
CA LYS A 103 -12.94 -6.75 6.35
C LYS A 103 -11.48 -6.53 5.97
N ALA A 104 -11.27 -5.98 4.78
CA ALA A 104 -9.99 -5.49 4.29
C ALA A 104 -10.24 -4.28 3.37
N LYS A 105 -9.21 -3.46 3.18
CA LYS A 105 -9.23 -2.45 2.11
C LYS A 105 -8.81 -3.11 0.80
N GLU A 106 -9.64 -3.01 -0.23
CA GLU A 106 -9.37 -3.54 -1.55
C GLU A 106 -9.43 -2.44 -2.61
N THR A 107 -8.55 -2.55 -3.61
CA THR A 107 -8.59 -1.67 -4.78
C THR A 107 -9.76 -2.10 -5.66
N SER A 108 -10.63 -1.14 -5.94
CA SER A 108 -11.75 -1.24 -6.86
C SER A 108 -11.63 -0.17 -7.95
N TYR A 109 -12.22 -0.41 -9.10
CA TYR A 109 -12.26 0.54 -10.21
C TYR A 109 -13.70 0.88 -10.57
N ASP A 110 -14.03 2.15 -10.48
CA ASP A 110 -15.30 2.70 -10.95
C ASP A 110 -15.13 3.16 -12.39
N ALA A 111 -15.63 2.35 -13.32
CA ALA A 111 -15.54 2.63 -14.76
C ALA A 111 -16.40 3.83 -15.19
N LEU A 112 -17.48 4.16 -14.48
CA LEU A 112 -18.32 5.31 -14.83
C LEU A 112 -17.60 6.62 -14.50
N ASN A 113 -16.96 6.67 -13.33
CA ASN A 113 -16.22 7.85 -12.89
C ASN A 113 -14.74 7.85 -13.31
N LYS A 114 -14.25 6.77 -13.92
CA LYS A 114 -12.84 6.56 -14.30
C LYS A 114 -11.89 6.66 -13.10
N LEU A 115 -12.31 6.18 -11.92
CA LEU A 115 -11.57 6.32 -10.67
C LEU A 115 -11.20 4.98 -10.06
N ALA A 116 -9.92 4.84 -9.68
CA ALA A 116 -9.49 3.79 -8.78
C ALA A 116 -9.73 4.22 -7.33
N CYS A 117 -10.35 3.35 -6.53
CA CYS A 117 -10.67 3.61 -5.13
C CYS A 117 -10.15 2.48 -4.24
N LEU A 118 -9.69 2.82 -3.04
CA LEU A 118 -9.30 1.85 -2.02
C LEU A 118 -10.37 1.84 -0.92
N LEU A 119 -11.31 0.90 -1.01
CA LEU A 119 -12.51 0.89 -0.17
C LEU A 119 -12.50 -0.31 0.79
N PRO A 120 -13.07 -0.16 2.01
CA PRO A 120 -13.27 -1.28 2.90
C PRO A 120 -14.37 -2.21 2.36
N SER A 121 -14.02 -3.46 2.09
CA SER A 121 -14.94 -4.51 1.64
C SER A 121 -14.92 -5.70 2.61
N TRP A 122 -15.96 -6.55 2.52
CA TRP A 122 -15.90 -7.88 3.11
C TRP A 122 -14.88 -8.74 2.35
N ILE A 123 -14.14 -9.56 3.08
CA ILE A 123 -13.18 -10.49 2.49
C ILE A 123 -13.88 -11.67 1.81
N SER A 124 -13.13 -12.41 1.00
CA SER A 124 -13.61 -13.68 0.46
C SER A 124 -13.58 -14.81 1.50
N LYS A 125 -14.33 -15.89 1.26
CA LYS A 125 -14.27 -17.13 2.06
C LYS A 125 -12.87 -17.74 2.01
N ALA A 126 -12.20 -17.69 0.86
CA ALA A 126 -10.80 -18.09 0.71
C ALA A 126 -9.87 -17.28 1.63
N SER A 127 -10.04 -15.95 1.70
CA SER A 127 -9.29 -15.09 2.63
C SER A 127 -9.59 -15.42 4.10
N ALA A 128 -10.86 -15.61 4.46
CA ALA A 128 -11.23 -16.05 5.81
C ALA A 128 -10.61 -17.41 6.18
N HIS A 129 -10.49 -18.31 5.21
CA HIS A 129 -9.80 -19.59 5.36
C HIS A 129 -8.28 -19.40 5.56
N GLN A 130 -7.64 -18.52 4.79
CA GLN A 130 -6.21 -18.22 4.94
C GLN A 130 -5.91 -17.58 6.31
N ARG A 131 -6.75 -16.65 6.76
CA ARG A 131 -6.66 -16.03 8.10
C ARG A 131 -6.80 -17.08 9.20
N ARG A 132 -7.77 -17.98 9.08
CA ARG A 132 -7.90 -19.13 10.00
C ARG A 132 -6.61 -19.96 10.05
N GLY A 133 -5.99 -20.24 8.91
CA GLY A 133 -4.73 -21.00 8.83
C GLY A 133 -3.51 -20.30 9.45
N ARG A 134 -3.66 -19.07 9.96
CA ARG A 134 -2.64 -18.39 10.78
C ARG A 134 -2.67 -18.87 12.23
N ALA A 135 -3.80 -19.37 12.71
CA ALA A 135 -3.89 -20.19 13.91
C ALA A 135 -3.73 -21.65 13.50
N GLY A 136 -2.83 -22.41 14.14
CA GLY A 136 -2.67 -23.83 13.82
C GLY A 136 -1.34 -24.24 13.19
N ARG A 137 -0.33 -23.36 13.17
CA ARG A 137 0.96 -23.66 12.53
C ARG A 137 1.85 -24.57 13.36
N VAL A 138 2.03 -24.21 14.63
CA VAL A 138 2.93 -24.91 15.55
C VAL A 138 2.17 -25.80 16.54
N GLN A 139 0.90 -25.50 16.79
CA GLN A 139 0.01 -26.26 17.67
C GLN A 139 -1.46 -25.97 17.32
N PRO A 140 -2.44 -26.75 17.80
CA PRO A 140 -3.86 -26.46 17.60
C PRO A 140 -4.21 -25.02 18.00
N GLY A 141 -4.99 -24.34 17.16
CA GLY A 141 -5.33 -22.93 17.36
C GLY A 141 -6.80 -22.64 17.10
N VAL A 142 -7.25 -21.44 17.49
CA VAL A 142 -8.65 -21.02 17.41
C VAL A 142 -8.76 -19.74 16.58
N CYS A 143 -9.75 -19.68 15.69
CA CYS A 143 -10.06 -18.50 14.90
C CYS A 143 -11.45 -17.97 15.24
N TYR A 144 -11.52 -16.82 15.90
CA TYR A 144 -12.75 -16.11 16.23
C TYR A 144 -13.12 -15.20 15.07
N ARG A 145 -14.29 -15.43 14.46
CA ARG A 145 -14.83 -14.57 13.39
C ARG A 145 -15.84 -13.60 13.98
N LEU A 146 -15.56 -12.31 13.91
CA LEU A 146 -16.42 -11.27 14.47
C LEU A 146 -17.47 -10.79 13.45
N TYR A 147 -18.06 -11.74 12.75
CA TYR A 147 -19.15 -11.51 11.80
C TYR A 147 -20.11 -12.70 11.80
N PRO A 148 -21.43 -12.46 11.69
CA PRO A 148 -22.42 -13.53 11.69
C PRO A 148 -22.22 -14.53 10.54
N LYS A 149 -22.67 -15.76 10.75
CA LYS A 149 -22.65 -16.81 9.72
C LYS A 149 -23.36 -16.38 8.42
N VAL A 150 -24.49 -15.67 8.52
CA VAL A 150 -25.20 -15.15 7.33
C VAL A 150 -24.33 -14.21 6.49
N ILE A 151 -23.45 -13.43 7.10
CA ILE A 151 -22.51 -12.57 6.38
C ILE A 151 -21.42 -13.42 5.73
N HIS A 152 -20.84 -14.37 6.46
CA HIS A 152 -19.85 -15.31 5.92
C HIS A 152 -20.39 -16.08 4.71
N ASP A 153 -21.63 -16.56 4.79
CA ASP A 153 -22.24 -17.35 3.72
C ASP A 153 -22.52 -16.50 2.46
N ALA A 154 -22.77 -15.19 2.65
CA ALA A 154 -22.92 -14.20 1.58
C ALA A 154 -21.59 -13.66 1.01
N MET A 155 -20.44 -13.95 1.63
CA MET A 155 -19.13 -13.57 1.08
C MET A 155 -18.84 -14.34 -0.22
N LEU A 156 -18.11 -13.69 -1.14
CA LEU A 156 -17.61 -14.33 -2.36
C LEU A 156 -16.65 -15.48 -1.99
N GLU A 157 -16.66 -16.54 -2.79
CA GLU A 157 -15.76 -17.68 -2.57
C GLU A 157 -14.28 -17.25 -2.66
N TYR A 158 -13.96 -16.48 -3.71
CA TYR A 158 -12.64 -15.94 -3.98
C TYR A 158 -12.70 -14.44 -4.19
N GLN A 159 -11.58 -13.76 -3.95
CA GLN A 159 -11.43 -12.35 -4.28
C GLN A 159 -11.51 -12.19 -5.81
N LEU A 160 -12.12 -11.09 -6.26
CA LEU A 160 -12.11 -10.72 -7.68
C LEU A 160 -10.66 -10.58 -8.18
N PRO A 161 -10.33 -11.16 -9.35
CA PRO A 161 -9.04 -10.96 -9.99
C PRO A 161 -8.74 -9.49 -10.23
N GLU A 162 -7.46 -9.13 -10.21
CA GLU A 162 -7.01 -7.74 -10.37
C GLU A 162 -7.50 -7.11 -11.69
N ILE A 163 -7.45 -7.86 -12.80
CA ILE A 163 -7.94 -7.42 -14.12
C ILE A 163 -9.40 -6.93 -14.12
N LEU A 164 -10.23 -7.36 -13.17
CA LEU A 164 -11.63 -6.95 -13.08
C LEU A 164 -11.86 -5.71 -12.20
N ARG A 165 -10.83 -5.24 -11.48
CA ARG A 165 -10.98 -4.23 -10.41
C ARG A 165 -9.87 -3.18 -10.38
N THR A 166 -9.02 -3.14 -11.39
CA THR A 166 -7.98 -2.12 -11.56
C THR A 166 -8.07 -1.45 -12.93
N PRO A 167 -7.58 -0.19 -13.06
CA PRO A 167 -7.41 0.44 -14.36
C PRO A 167 -6.54 -0.40 -15.30
N LEU A 168 -6.83 -0.39 -16.60
CA LEU A 168 -6.23 -1.30 -17.58
C LEU A 168 -5.21 -0.65 -18.51
N GLN A 169 -4.93 0.65 -18.40
CA GLN A 169 -4.08 1.39 -19.35
C GLN A 169 -2.69 0.79 -19.51
N GLU A 170 -2.07 0.31 -18.43
CA GLU A 170 -0.76 -0.34 -18.48
C GLU A 170 -0.83 -1.68 -19.24
N LEU A 171 -1.87 -2.48 -18.99
CA LEU A 171 -2.08 -3.74 -19.69
C LEU A 171 -2.36 -3.52 -21.18
N CYS A 172 -3.23 -2.56 -21.52
CA CYS A 172 -3.55 -2.19 -22.90
C CYS A 172 -2.30 -1.74 -23.67
N LEU A 173 -1.43 -0.96 -23.03
CA LEU A 173 -0.19 -0.47 -23.61
C LEU A 173 0.79 -1.64 -23.90
N HIS A 174 0.94 -2.58 -22.97
CA HIS A 174 1.76 -3.79 -23.17
C HIS A 174 1.24 -4.69 -24.29
N ILE A 175 -0.08 -4.88 -24.40
CA ILE A 175 -0.70 -5.67 -25.48
C ILE A 175 -0.32 -5.11 -26.85
N LYS A 176 -0.38 -3.77 -27.00
CA LYS A 176 0.02 -3.09 -28.23
C LYS A 176 1.52 -3.15 -28.48
N SER A 177 2.34 -3.01 -27.43
CA SER A 177 3.80 -3.16 -27.53
C SER A 177 4.23 -4.54 -28.03
N LEU A 178 3.51 -5.59 -27.62
CA LEU A 178 3.76 -6.98 -28.00
C LEU A 178 3.09 -7.37 -29.33
N GLN A 179 2.40 -6.44 -30.01
CA GLN A 179 1.72 -6.66 -31.29
C GLN A 179 0.70 -7.81 -31.24
N LEU A 180 -0.01 -7.96 -30.12
CA LEU A 180 -0.98 -9.06 -29.90
C LEU A 180 -2.36 -8.80 -30.55
N GLY A 181 -2.45 -7.82 -31.45
CA GLY A 181 -3.66 -7.42 -32.16
C GLY A 181 -4.46 -6.32 -31.44
N THR A 182 -5.77 -6.29 -31.68
CA THR A 182 -6.68 -5.31 -31.06
C THR A 182 -6.88 -5.64 -29.58
N VAL A 183 -6.78 -4.62 -28.73
CA VAL A 183 -6.81 -4.78 -27.26
C VAL A 183 -8.08 -5.47 -26.80
N GLY A 184 -9.25 -5.02 -27.29
CA GLY A 184 -10.54 -5.62 -26.93
C GLY A 184 -10.65 -7.09 -27.29
N THR A 185 -10.19 -7.50 -28.48
CA THR A 185 -10.28 -8.91 -28.90
C THR A 185 -9.30 -9.80 -28.15
N PHE A 186 -8.14 -9.26 -27.77
CA PHE A 186 -7.18 -9.98 -26.93
C PHE A 186 -7.71 -10.18 -25.51
N LEU A 187 -8.20 -9.12 -24.86
CA LEU A 187 -8.72 -9.18 -23.49
C LEU A 187 -10.00 -10.03 -23.38
N ALA A 188 -10.79 -10.12 -24.45
CA ALA A 188 -11.94 -11.04 -24.52
C ALA A 188 -11.55 -12.53 -24.41
N LYS A 189 -10.28 -12.89 -24.65
CA LYS A 189 -9.76 -14.25 -24.51
C LYS A 189 -9.21 -14.55 -23.12
N ALA A 190 -9.19 -13.58 -22.21
CA ALA A 190 -8.74 -13.81 -20.83
C ALA A 190 -9.64 -14.84 -20.13
N LEU A 191 -9.10 -15.53 -19.12
CA LEU A 191 -9.85 -16.50 -18.31
C LEU A 191 -11.14 -15.89 -17.73
N GLN A 192 -11.03 -14.64 -17.30
CA GLN A 192 -12.16 -13.81 -16.89
C GLN A 192 -11.99 -12.44 -17.57
N PRO A 193 -12.70 -12.19 -18.68
CA PRO A 193 -12.59 -10.95 -19.42
C PRO A 193 -13.03 -9.74 -18.58
N PRO A 194 -12.33 -8.59 -18.67
CA PRO A 194 -12.74 -7.35 -18.02
C PRO A 194 -14.00 -6.75 -18.66
N ASP A 195 -14.61 -5.81 -17.95
CA ASP A 195 -15.73 -5.01 -18.47
C ASP A 195 -15.29 -4.25 -19.74
N PRO A 196 -16.03 -4.37 -20.87
CA PRO A 196 -15.74 -3.62 -22.09
C PRO A 196 -15.59 -2.11 -21.89
N LEU A 197 -16.37 -1.51 -20.97
CA LEU A 197 -16.27 -0.09 -20.65
C LEU A 197 -14.92 0.25 -19.99
N ALA A 198 -14.41 -0.62 -19.11
CA ALA A 198 -13.09 -0.43 -18.51
C ALA A 198 -11.97 -0.50 -19.56
N VAL A 199 -12.09 -1.39 -20.55
CA VAL A 199 -11.16 -1.48 -21.69
C VAL A 199 -11.24 -0.22 -22.55
N GLN A 200 -12.45 0.24 -22.88
CA GLN A 200 -12.65 1.46 -23.67
C GLN A 200 -12.06 2.68 -22.99
N ASN A 201 -12.32 2.85 -21.68
CA ASN A 201 -11.75 3.94 -20.88
C ASN A 201 -10.22 3.95 -20.91
N ALA A 202 -9.60 2.76 -20.82
CA ALA A 202 -8.15 2.63 -20.88
C ALA A 202 -7.59 3.02 -22.26
N ILE A 203 -8.23 2.59 -23.35
CA ILE A 203 -7.85 2.98 -24.71
C ILE A 203 -8.00 4.49 -24.91
N GLU A 204 -9.13 5.07 -24.48
CA GLU A 204 -9.41 6.51 -24.58
C GLU A 204 -8.38 7.34 -23.80
N LEU A 205 -8.00 6.89 -22.60
CA LEU A 205 -6.93 7.52 -21.82
C LEU A 205 -5.60 7.47 -22.58
N LEU A 206 -5.23 6.31 -23.15
CA LEU A 206 -3.99 6.16 -23.92
C LEU A 206 -3.97 7.05 -25.18
N LYS A 207 -5.11 7.23 -25.86
CA LYS A 207 -5.24 8.19 -26.97
C LYS A 207 -5.11 9.62 -26.47
N THR A 208 -5.77 9.97 -25.36
CA THR A 208 -5.72 11.32 -24.76
C THR A 208 -4.28 11.72 -24.36
N ILE A 209 -3.50 10.78 -23.83
CA ILE A 209 -2.09 11.05 -23.51
C ILE A 209 -1.17 10.93 -24.73
N GLY A 210 -1.67 10.58 -25.91
CA GLY A 210 -0.89 10.44 -27.14
C GLY A 210 -0.01 9.19 -27.19
N ALA A 211 -0.28 8.20 -26.35
CA ALA A 211 0.41 6.90 -26.38
C ALA A 211 -0.10 6.03 -27.54
N LEU A 212 -1.39 6.17 -27.89
CA LEU A 212 -2.01 5.57 -29.07
C LEU A 212 -2.51 6.67 -30.00
N ASP A 213 -2.57 6.39 -31.30
CA ASP A 213 -3.24 7.23 -32.28
C ASP A 213 -4.74 6.88 -32.42
N ASP A 214 -5.43 7.55 -33.32
CA ASP A 214 -6.86 7.33 -33.56
C ASP A 214 -7.18 5.91 -34.08
N ALA A 215 -6.22 5.29 -34.78
CA ALA A 215 -6.29 3.90 -35.25
C ALA A 215 -5.94 2.88 -34.16
N GLU A 216 -5.72 3.32 -32.92
CA GLU A 216 -5.25 2.51 -31.79
C GLU A 216 -3.83 1.96 -31.98
N GLU A 217 -3.02 2.54 -32.86
CA GLU A 217 -1.66 2.11 -33.09
C GLU A 217 -0.67 2.85 -32.18
N LEU A 218 0.41 2.15 -31.85
CA LEU A 218 1.38 2.62 -30.86
C LEU A 218 2.23 3.76 -31.44
N THR A 219 2.13 4.94 -30.84
CA THR A 219 2.91 6.11 -31.25
C THR A 219 4.37 5.99 -30.79
N PRO A 220 5.29 6.83 -31.29
CA PRO A 220 6.64 6.92 -30.74
C PRO A 220 6.65 7.22 -29.23
N LEU A 221 5.75 8.09 -28.76
CA LEU A 221 5.57 8.35 -27.32
C LEU A 221 5.12 7.08 -26.59
N GLY A 222 4.13 6.37 -27.13
CA GLY A 222 3.65 5.11 -26.57
C GLY A 222 4.76 4.08 -26.39
N ARG A 223 5.65 3.94 -27.39
CA ARG A 223 6.81 3.02 -27.31
C ARG A 223 7.74 3.33 -26.15
N HIS A 224 7.98 4.62 -25.87
CA HIS A 224 8.77 5.02 -24.70
C HIS A 224 8.04 4.79 -23.38
N LEU A 225 6.71 4.97 -23.35
CA LEU A 225 5.93 4.69 -22.14
C LEU A 225 5.94 3.21 -21.78
N CYS A 226 5.93 2.30 -22.77
CA CYS A 226 6.01 0.85 -22.55
C CYS A 226 7.29 0.40 -21.82
N THR A 227 8.39 1.16 -21.92
CA THR A 227 9.67 0.76 -21.32
C THR A 227 9.82 1.25 -19.88
N LEU A 228 8.87 2.03 -19.37
CA LEU A 228 8.91 2.58 -18.01
C LEU A 228 8.02 1.75 -17.08
N PRO A 229 8.53 1.29 -15.91
CA PRO A 229 7.76 0.48 -14.97
C PRO A 229 6.85 1.36 -14.07
N VAL A 230 6.06 2.24 -14.68
CA VAL A 230 5.16 3.19 -14.00
C VAL A 230 3.87 3.38 -14.80
N ASP A 231 2.83 3.90 -14.14
CA ASP A 231 1.59 4.29 -14.82
C ASP A 231 1.88 5.23 -16.02
N PRO A 232 1.22 5.05 -17.19
CA PRO A 232 1.48 5.83 -18.39
C PRO A 232 1.39 7.36 -18.20
N ASN A 233 0.55 7.86 -17.29
CA ASN A 233 0.48 9.30 -17.00
C ASN A 233 1.75 9.78 -16.29
N ILE A 234 2.25 9.00 -15.34
CA ILE A 234 3.50 9.27 -14.62
C ILE A 234 4.67 9.18 -15.60
N GLY A 235 4.68 8.16 -16.47
CA GLY A 235 5.68 8.01 -17.52
C GLY A 235 5.72 9.23 -18.44
N LYS A 236 4.56 9.72 -18.91
CA LYS A 236 4.49 10.91 -19.76
C LYS A 236 5.00 12.16 -19.03
N MET A 237 4.63 12.34 -17.76
CA MET A 237 5.15 13.44 -16.94
C MET A 237 6.69 13.40 -16.84
N LEU A 238 7.29 12.22 -16.68
CA LEU A 238 8.75 12.07 -16.63
C LEU A 238 9.41 12.41 -17.97
N LEU A 239 8.86 11.93 -19.09
CA LEU A 239 9.34 12.26 -20.44
C LEU A 239 9.26 13.76 -20.73
N MET A 240 8.14 14.41 -20.38
CA MET A 240 7.99 15.86 -20.49
C MET A 240 8.97 16.58 -19.56
N GLY A 241 9.17 16.08 -18.35
CA GLY A 241 10.15 16.61 -17.39
C GLY A 241 11.58 16.58 -17.93
N ALA A 242 11.96 15.52 -18.65
CA ALA A 242 13.25 15.45 -19.34
C ALA A 242 13.36 16.49 -20.47
N ILE A 243 12.33 16.60 -21.32
CA ILE A 243 12.31 17.53 -22.47
C ILE A 243 12.37 18.99 -21.99
N PHE A 244 11.62 19.35 -20.95
CA PHE A 244 11.58 20.70 -20.39
C PHE A 244 12.68 20.97 -19.35
N GLN A 245 13.67 20.07 -19.21
CA GLN A 245 14.80 20.22 -18.28
C GLN A 245 14.39 20.39 -16.80
N CYS A 246 13.24 19.83 -16.42
CA CYS A 246 12.72 19.79 -15.04
C CYS A 246 12.56 18.35 -14.52
N LEU A 247 13.48 17.47 -14.92
CA LEU A 247 13.45 16.04 -14.59
C LEU A 247 13.51 15.78 -13.07
N ASN A 248 14.32 16.53 -12.33
CA ASN A 248 14.47 16.34 -10.88
C ASN A 248 13.15 16.60 -10.11
N PRO A 249 12.45 17.73 -10.33
CA PRO A 249 11.09 17.91 -9.82
C PRO A 249 10.13 16.81 -10.30
N ALA A 250 10.14 16.45 -11.59
CA ALA A 250 9.23 15.43 -12.11
C ALA A 250 9.45 14.04 -11.46
N LEU A 251 10.70 13.63 -11.24
CA LEU A 251 11.07 12.40 -10.54
C LEU A 251 10.59 12.42 -9.08
N THR A 252 10.71 13.56 -8.42
CA THR A 252 10.21 13.78 -7.05
C THR A 252 8.70 13.57 -6.99
N ILE A 253 7.94 14.15 -7.93
CA ILE A 253 6.49 13.99 -8.01
C ILE A 253 6.12 12.54 -8.38
N ALA A 254 6.80 11.95 -9.37
CA ALA A 254 6.58 10.58 -9.79
C ALA A 254 6.81 9.60 -8.64
N ALA A 255 7.89 9.75 -7.87
CA ALA A 255 8.17 8.92 -6.71
C ALA A 255 7.12 9.09 -5.61
N ALA A 256 6.53 10.27 -5.47
CA ALA A 256 5.43 10.52 -4.54
C ALA A 256 4.12 9.84 -4.95
N LEU A 257 3.85 9.74 -6.26
CA LEU A 257 2.62 9.20 -6.82
C LEU A 257 2.70 7.67 -7.02
N ALA A 258 3.85 7.16 -7.47
CA ALA A 258 4.07 5.74 -7.77
C ALA A 258 4.33 4.89 -6.52
N HIS A 259 4.72 5.51 -5.41
CA HIS A 259 4.98 4.82 -4.15
C HIS A 259 4.11 5.33 -3.00
N ARG A 260 4.10 4.56 -1.91
CA ARG A 260 3.38 4.92 -0.70
C ARG A 260 3.85 6.29 -0.21
N ASN A 261 2.92 7.03 0.36
CA ASN A 261 3.19 8.31 0.99
C ASN A 261 4.38 8.19 1.97
N PRO A 262 5.42 9.04 1.87
CA PRO A 262 6.61 8.96 2.73
C PRO A 262 6.34 9.33 4.20
N PHE A 263 5.16 9.85 4.53
CA PHE A 263 4.77 10.09 5.92
C PHE A 263 4.56 8.78 6.66
N VAL A 264 5.34 8.60 7.72
CA VAL A 264 5.01 7.61 8.75
C VAL A 264 3.82 8.16 9.50
N LEU A 265 2.93 7.26 9.91
CA LEU A 265 2.03 7.51 11.01
C LEU A 265 2.71 6.98 12.28
N PRO A 266 3.45 7.82 13.03
CA PRO A 266 3.96 7.40 14.34
C PRO A 266 2.78 7.07 15.27
N ILE A 267 2.95 6.00 16.04
CA ILE A 267 1.89 5.37 16.83
C ILE A 267 1.31 6.31 17.91
N ASN A 268 2.06 7.33 18.35
CA ASN A 268 1.66 8.24 19.43
C ASN A 268 1.68 9.74 19.04
N SER A 269 2.02 10.09 17.80
CA SER A 269 2.24 11.48 17.37
C SER A 269 1.48 11.81 16.08
N LYS A 270 0.23 11.33 15.95
CA LYS A 270 -0.58 11.55 14.74
C LYS A 270 -0.89 13.03 14.50
N GLU A 271 -1.27 13.76 15.56
CA GLU A 271 -1.61 15.18 15.46
C GLU A 271 -0.40 16.04 15.11
N GLU A 272 0.75 15.75 15.72
CA GLU A 272 2.03 16.39 15.38
C GLU A 272 2.44 16.08 13.94
N ALA A 273 2.28 14.82 13.50
CA ALA A 273 2.56 14.42 12.12
C ALA A 273 1.63 15.12 11.11
N ASP A 274 0.35 15.32 11.45
CA ASP A 274 -0.62 16.00 10.60
C ASP A 274 -0.42 17.53 10.61
N ALA A 275 -0.04 18.13 11.74
CA ALA A 275 0.36 19.53 11.84
C ALA A 275 1.63 19.81 11.04
N ALA A 276 2.63 18.92 11.14
CA ALA A 276 3.83 18.96 10.31
C ALA A 276 3.43 18.91 8.82
N LYS A 277 2.63 17.93 8.38
CA LYS A 277 2.15 17.86 6.98
C LYS A 277 1.51 19.17 6.50
N ARG A 278 0.72 19.84 7.33
CA ARG A 278 0.11 21.13 6.99
C ARG A 278 1.14 22.25 6.87
N SER A 279 2.15 22.30 7.75
CA SER A 279 3.20 23.32 7.68
C SER A 279 4.06 23.22 6.40
N PHE A 280 4.15 22.02 5.83
CA PHE A 280 4.83 21.79 4.54
C PHE A 280 3.98 22.15 3.30
N ALA A 281 2.69 22.44 3.45
CA ALA A 281 1.79 22.72 2.32
C ALA A 281 2.00 24.11 1.70
N GLY A 282 2.42 25.12 2.48
CA GLY A 282 2.39 26.51 2.04
C GLY A 282 1.00 26.94 1.52
N ASP A 283 0.95 27.92 0.62
CA ASP A 283 -0.28 28.42 -0.01
C ASP A 283 -0.83 27.51 -1.14
N SER A 284 -0.15 26.41 -1.46
CA SER A 284 -0.49 25.56 -2.62
C SER A 284 -1.05 24.20 -2.21
N CYS A 285 -2.10 23.79 -2.92
CA CYS A 285 -3.01 22.67 -2.67
C CYS A 285 -2.37 21.31 -2.25
N ARG A 286 -3.17 20.35 -1.76
CA ARG A 286 -2.77 19.03 -1.21
C ARG A 286 -1.75 18.20 -2.02
N LEU A 287 -1.59 18.46 -3.32
CA LEU A 287 -0.56 17.88 -4.21
C LEU A 287 0.87 18.36 -3.87
N THR A 288 1.02 19.53 -3.24
CA THR A 288 2.32 20.17 -2.94
C THR A 288 3.02 19.59 -1.70
N ILE A 289 2.30 18.94 -0.78
CA ILE A 289 2.88 18.49 0.49
C ILE A 289 3.90 17.37 0.28
N ASN A 290 3.55 16.36 -0.52
CA ASN A 290 4.46 15.25 -0.81
C ASN A 290 5.63 15.70 -1.70
N THR A 291 5.35 16.58 -2.66
CA THR A 291 6.30 17.03 -3.68
C THR A 291 7.28 18.06 -3.12
N ALA A 292 6.82 19.02 -2.31
CA ALA A 292 7.67 19.98 -1.62
C ALA A 292 8.56 19.33 -0.56
N MET A 293 8.11 18.25 0.10
CA MET A 293 8.93 17.54 1.07
C MET A 293 9.98 16.63 0.44
N ILE A 294 9.62 15.83 -0.55
CA ILE A 294 10.64 15.03 -1.27
C ILE A 294 11.61 15.97 -1.97
N TRP A 295 11.16 17.13 -2.47
CA TRP A 295 12.04 18.18 -3.01
C TRP A 295 12.98 18.78 -1.96
N ARG A 296 12.49 19.15 -0.76
CA ARG A 296 13.34 19.64 0.34
C ARG A 296 14.31 18.57 0.84
N TRP A 297 13.88 17.31 0.87
CA TRP A 297 14.75 16.17 1.19
C TRP A 297 15.82 15.98 0.10
N TYR A 298 15.45 15.99 -1.19
CA TYR A 298 16.37 15.91 -2.32
C TYR A 298 17.40 17.04 -2.29
N VAL A 299 16.95 18.28 -2.07
CA VAL A 299 17.83 19.45 -1.92
C VAL A 299 18.77 19.28 -0.71
N ARG A 300 18.28 18.82 0.45
CA ARG A 300 19.14 18.61 1.62
C ARG A 300 20.12 17.45 1.47
N SER A 301 19.75 16.38 0.77
CA SER A 301 20.59 15.19 0.58
C SER A 301 21.65 15.39 -0.51
N TYR A 302 21.32 16.07 -1.62
CA TYR A 302 22.23 16.23 -2.77
C TYR A 302 22.95 17.58 -2.82
N VAL A 303 22.34 18.69 -2.38
CA VAL A 303 22.96 20.03 -2.48
C VAL A 303 23.86 20.35 -1.28
N LEU A 304 23.60 19.76 -0.11
CA LEU A 304 24.36 20.06 1.12
C LEU A 304 25.40 19.00 1.51
N GLY A 305 25.56 17.91 0.73
CA GLY A 305 26.70 17.00 0.87
C GLY A 305 26.81 16.26 2.22
N TYR A 306 25.71 15.95 2.90
CA TYR A 306 25.75 15.20 4.16
C TYR A 306 25.54 13.70 3.93
N THR A 307 26.64 12.97 3.82
CA THR A 307 26.71 11.49 3.75
C THR A 307 26.40 10.78 5.08
N GLN A 308 25.80 11.47 6.07
CA GLN A 308 25.61 10.90 7.40
C GLN A 308 24.32 11.41 8.05
N MET A 309 23.18 10.83 7.64
CA MET A 309 21.89 11.00 8.33
C MET A 309 21.69 9.92 9.41
N SER A 310 22.77 9.52 10.08
CA SER A 310 22.72 8.86 11.38
C SER A 310 22.74 9.96 12.45
N TYR A 311 21.71 10.01 13.29
CA TYR A 311 21.63 10.89 14.46
C TYR A 311 21.52 12.39 14.18
N ASN A 312 20.32 12.86 13.82
CA ASN A 312 19.69 14.08 14.35
C ASN A 312 18.39 14.38 13.59
N ALA A 313 17.47 13.42 13.57
CA ALA A 313 16.05 13.77 13.54
C ALA A 313 15.74 14.28 14.95
N LYS A 314 16.07 15.55 15.23
CA LYS A 314 15.52 16.22 16.42
C LYS A 314 14.01 16.22 16.25
N GLU A 315 13.36 15.43 17.11
CA GLU A 315 11.99 15.56 17.60
C GLU A 315 11.05 16.41 16.71
N GLY A 316 10.38 15.76 15.74
CA GLY A 316 9.27 16.38 15.02
C GLY A 316 9.01 15.88 13.59
N GLU A 317 10.01 15.32 12.89
CA GLU A 317 9.85 14.94 11.48
C GLU A 317 9.42 13.46 11.33
N SER A 318 8.11 13.24 11.14
CA SER A 318 7.47 11.92 11.00
C SER A 318 7.65 11.30 9.60
N VAL A 319 8.89 11.09 9.14
CA VAL A 319 9.20 10.63 7.76
C VAL A 319 9.83 9.24 7.73
N GLN A 320 9.39 8.40 6.78
CA GLN A 320 9.76 6.99 6.74
C GLN A 320 11.04 6.79 5.91
N HIS A 321 12.17 6.58 6.57
CA HIS A 321 13.46 6.40 5.87
C HIS A 321 13.46 5.22 4.88
N SER A 322 12.67 4.17 5.11
CA SER A 322 12.54 3.04 4.17
C SER A 322 11.70 3.39 2.93
N THR A 323 10.71 4.27 3.06
CA THR A 323 9.92 4.78 1.93
C THR A 323 10.73 5.80 1.14
N LEU A 324 11.48 6.68 1.82
CA LEU A 324 12.47 7.54 1.16
C LEU A 324 13.53 6.72 0.42
N LYS A 325 14.08 5.65 1.02
CA LYS A 325 15.00 4.73 0.32
C LYS A 325 14.36 4.00 -0.86
N LYS A 326 13.06 3.71 -0.82
CA LYS A 326 12.33 3.13 -1.97
C LYS A 326 12.08 4.17 -3.05
N SER A 327 11.74 5.39 -2.68
CA SER A 327 11.65 6.54 -3.59
C SER A 327 13.01 6.85 -4.21
N GLU A 328 14.10 6.83 -3.44
CA GLU A 328 15.49 6.87 -3.94
C GLU A 328 15.73 5.73 -4.92
N LYS A 329 15.42 4.47 -4.57
CA LYS A 329 15.59 3.33 -5.48
C LYS A 329 14.80 3.50 -6.77
N LEU A 330 13.57 4.02 -6.71
CA LEU A 330 12.77 4.31 -7.88
C LEU A 330 13.42 5.42 -8.71
N THR A 331 13.93 6.48 -8.08
CA THR A 331 14.74 7.50 -8.76
C THR A 331 16.01 6.88 -9.37
N PHE A 332 16.68 5.95 -8.70
CA PHE A 332 17.84 5.22 -9.22
C PHE A 332 17.50 4.25 -10.36
N ILE A 333 16.27 3.74 -10.45
CA ILE A 333 15.81 2.91 -11.57
C ILE A 333 15.37 3.80 -12.75
N LEU A 334 14.62 4.86 -12.46
CA LEU A 334 14.06 5.76 -13.46
C LEU A 334 15.13 6.66 -14.07
N HIS A 335 16.09 7.16 -13.28
CA HIS A 335 17.08 8.12 -13.76
C HIS A 335 17.97 7.55 -14.89
N PRO A 336 18.53 6.32 -14.82
CA PRO A 336 19.23 5.71 -15.95
C PRO A 336 18.35 5.46 -17.17
N LEU A 337 17.10 5.04 -16.97
CA LEU A 337 16.13 4.86 -18.08
C LEU A 337 15.85 6.19 -18.78
N MET A 338 15.69 7.26 -18.00
CA MET A 338 15.49 8.61 -18.51
C MET A 338 16.75 9.18 -19.16
N GLN A 339 17.95 8.88 -18.66
CA GLN A 339 19.20 9.22 -19.32
C GLN A 339 19.36 8.51 -20.66
N GLY A 340 18.98 7.22 -20.75
CA GLY A 340 18.94 6.49 -22.01
C GLY A 340 17.98 7.14 -23.02
N PHE A 341 16.82 7.58 -22.55
CA PHE A 341 15.87 8.34 -23.38
C PHE A 341 16.45 9.69 -23.86
N ILE A 342 17.04 10.49 -22.95
CA ILE A 342 17.69 11.77 -23.31
C ILE A 342 18.80 11.55 -24.32
N TYR A 343 19.63 10.51 -24.14
CA TYR A 343 20.71 10.18 -25.06
C TYR A 343 20.18 9.78 -26.44
N SER A 344 19.05 9.06 -26.50
CA SER A 344 18.36 8.74 -27.76
C SER A 344 17.84 9.99 -28.46
N LEU A 345 17.27 10.94 -27.71
CA LEU A 345 16.79 12.21 -28.26
C LEU A 345 17.92 13.08 -28.82
N CYS A 346 19.11 13.06 -28.21
CA CYS A 346 20.25 13.83 -28.70
C CYS A 346 20.95 13.21 -29.94
N ARG A 347 20.63 11.97 -30.30
CA ARG A 347 21.19 11.27 -31.48
C ARG A 347 20.31 11.35 -32.72
N THR A 348 19.04 11.72 -32.57
CA THR A 348 18.09 12.06 -33.64
C THR A 348 18.08 13.55 -33.86
#